data_AF-A0AAW7YN94-F1
#
_entry.id   AF-A0AAW7YN94-F1
#
_cell.length_a   1.000
_cell.length_b   1.000
_cell.length_c   1.000
_cell.angle_alpha   90.00
_cell.angle_beta   90.00
_cell.angle_gamma   90.00
#
_symmetry.space_group_name_H-M   'P 1'
#
loop_
_entity.id
_entity.type
_entity.pdbx_description
1 polymer ?
#
loop_
_entity_poly.entity_id
_entity_poly.type
_entity_poly.pdbx_seq_one_letter_code
_entity_poly.pdbx_strand_id
1 'polypeptide(L)'
;MSNPLHLFIRKIFALSFTLIFLGLAAAILISLVINVFDGIASDIDIMQIFLSSINTGVIGLAVFELALVINKEYSSNKEDKQEDKQEDDTIATLRRTMPRFIGTVCVALSLEGLIMVIKYSQLDLAGNLYYPVAVISCTALLLSALGLFLYLTSKHTAHS
;
A
#
# COMPACT_ATOMS: atom_id res chain seq x y z
N MET A 1 -13.52 28.35 -18.81
CA MET A 1 -13.81 27.28 -19.79
C MET A 1 -12.67 26.27 -19.77
N SER A 2 -12.81 25.17 -19.02
CA SER A 2 -11.85 24.07 -19.06
C SER A 2 -11.94 23.37 -20.42
N ASN A 3 -10.84 23.37 -21.18
CA ASN A 3 -10.81 22.74 -22.50
C ASN A 3 -11.14 21.23 -22.40
N PRO A 4 -12.05 20.68 -23.22
CA PRO A 4 -12.43 19.27 -23.19
C PRO A 4 -11.23 18.33 -23.41
N LEU A 5 -10.19 18.82 -24.08
CA LEU A 5 -8.90 18.16 -24.27
C LEU A 5 -8.18 17.83 -22.94
N HIS A 6 -8.20 18.74 -21.97
CA HIS A 6 -7.51 18.54 -20.68
C HIS A 6 -8.18 17.43 -19.86
N LEU A 7 -9.52 17.40 -19.85
CA LEU A 7 -10.29 16.33 -19.18
C LEU A 7 -10.07 14.97 -19.85
N PHE A 8 -9.97 14.93 -21.18
CA PHE A 8 -9.70 13.72 -21.93
C PHE A 8 -8.29 13.15 -21.66
N ILE A 9 -7.26 14.01 -21.67
CA ILE A 9 -5.87 13.62 -21.36
C ILE A 9 -5.76 13.11 -19.92
N ARG A 10 -6.38 13.80 -18.97
CA ARG A 10 -6.37 13.38 -17.56
C ARG A 10 -7.04 12.01 -17.36
N LYS A 11 -8.14 11.74 -18.09
CA LYS A 11 -8.82 10.45 -18.08
C LYS A 11 -7.98 9.33 -18.70
N ILE A 12 -7.30 9.59 -19.82
CA ILE A 12 -6.46 8.58 -20.47
C ILE A 12 -5.27 8.20 -19.56
N PHE A 13 -4.64 9.18 -18.92
CA PHE A 13 -3.55 8.96 -17.98
C PHE A 13 -3.99 8.13 -16.77
N ALA A 14 -5.12 8.49 -16.17
CA ALA A 14 -5.67 7.77 -15.03
C ALA A 14 -6.03 6.33 -15.34
N LEU A 15 -6.63 6.09 -16.51
CA LEU A 15 -6.99 4.76 -16.97
C LEU A 15 -5.73 3.92 -17.17
N SER A 16 -4.70 4.46 -17.84
CA SER A 16 -3.42 3.78 -18.02
C SER A 16 -2.76 3.43 -16.69
N PHE A 17 -2.70 4.37 -15.74
CA PHE A 17 -2.14 4.12 -14.41
C PHE A 17 -2.91 3.05 -13.64
N THR A 18 -4.24 3.13 -13.63
CA THR A 18 -5.10 2.12 -13.00
C THR A 18 -4.82 0.73 -13.58
N LEU A 19 -4.72 0.64 -14.90
CA LEU A 19 -4.52 -0.63 -15.61
C LEU A 19 -3.13 -1.22 -15.35
N ILE A 20 -2.10 -0.36 -15.26
CA ILE A 20 -0.73 -0.75 -14.88
C ILE A 20 -0.73 -1.31 -13.45
N PHE A 21 -1.28 -0.60 -12.48
CA PHE A 21 -1.28 -1.05 -11.08
C PHE A 21 -2.15 -2.30 -10.88
N LEU A 22 -3.29 -2.39 -11.55
CA LEU A 22 -4.13 -3.58 -11.51
C LEU A 22 -3.43 -4.79 -12.15
N GLY A 23 -2.75 -4.58 -13.29
CA GLY A 23 -1.93 -5.61 -13.93
C GLY A 23 -0.77 -6.06 -13.05
N LEU A 24 -0.10 -5.13 -12.37
CA LEU A 24 0.96 -5.44 -11.42
C LEU A 24 0.44 -6.24 -10.22
N ALA A 25 -0.68 -5.83 -9.63
CA ALA A 25 -1.32 -6.57 -8.54
C ALA A 25 -1.66 -8.01 -8.97
N ALA A 26 -2.25 -8.17 -10.16
CA ALA A 26 -2.55 -9.49 -10.71
C ALA A 26 -1.28 -10.33 -10.94
N ALA A 27 -0.21 -9.73 -11.48
CA ALA A 27 1.06 -10.40 -11.69
C ALA A 27 1.69 -10.86 -10.36
N ILE A 28 1.64 -10.03 -9.31
CA ILE A 28 2.14 -10.38 -7.98
C ILE A 28 1.33 -11.54 -7.39
N LEU A 29 0.00 -11.52 -7.50
CA LEU A 29 -0.86 -12.61 -7.02
C LEU A 29 -0.62 -13.91 -7.78
N ILE A 30 -0.44 -13.85 -9.10
CA ILE A 30 -0.08 -15.02 -9.91
C ILE A 30 1.29 -15.55 -9.50
N SER A 31 2.28 -14.67 -9.32
CA SER A 31 3.62 -15.04 -8.86
C SER A 31 3.59 -15.70 -7.49
N LEU A 32 2.75 -15.24 -6.57
CA LEU A 32 2.55 -15.85 -5.26
C LEU A 32 2.07 -17.31 -5.43
N VAL A 33 1.05 -17.53 -6.25
CA VAL A 33 0.52 -18.87 -6.50
C VAL A 33 1.59 -19.78 -7.09
N ILE A 34 2.33 -19.32 -8.10
CA ILE A 34 3.43 -20.07 -8.72
C ILE A 34 4.51 -20.41 -7.68
N ASN A 35 4.96 -19.43 -6.88
CA ASN A 35 5.98 -19.63 -5.85
C ASN A 35 5.56 -20.64 -4.77
N VAL A 36 4.26 -20.70 -4.42
CA VAL A 36 3.74 -21.70 -3.48
C VAL A 36 3.82 -23.10 -4.09
N PHE A 37 3.40 -23.27 -5.35
CA PHE A 37 3.48 -24.56 -6.03
C PHE A 37 4.93 -25.03 -6.23
N ASP A 38 5.82 -24.14 -6.66
CA ASP A 38 7.25 -24.44 -6.83
C ASP A 38 7.91 -24.76 -5.49
N GLY A 39 7.54 -24.05 -4.42
CA GLY A 39 8.06 -24.30 -3.08
C GLY A 39 7.68 -25.68 -2.52
N ILE A 40 6.43 -26.11 -2.75
CA ILE A 40 5.97 -27.44 -2.35
C ILE A 40 6.66 -28.53 -3.17
N ALA A 41 6.85 -28.31 -4.48
CA ALA A 41 7.52 -29.26 -5.36
C ALA A 41 9.03 -29.39 -5.06
N SER A 42 9.65 -28.34 -4.52
CA SER A 42 11.10 -28.26 -4.28
C SER A 42 11.52 -28.61 -2.84
N ASP A 43 10.61 -29.15 -2.02
CA ASP A 43 10.84 -29.52 -0.60
C ASP A 43 11.43 -28.36 0.24
N ILE A 44 11.02 -27.12 -0.07
CA ILE A 44 11.41 -25.94 0.72
C ILE A 44 10.63 -25.99 2.04
N ASP A 45 11.27 -25.55 3.12
CA ASP A 45 10.61 -25.42 4.42
C ASP A 45 9.27 -24.68 4.28
N ILE A 46 8.20 -25.36 4.71
CA ILE A 46 6.81 -24.87 4.67
C ILE A 46 6.72 -23.50 5.35
N MET A 47 7.48 -23.29 6.43
CA MET A 47 7.52 -22.01 7.13
C MET A 47 8.02 -20.90 6.21
N GLN A 48 9.09 -21.13 5.46
CA GLN A 48 9.64 -20.14 4.53
C GLN A 48 8.68 -19.81 3.39
N ILE A 49 7.98 -20.82 2.84
CA ILE A 49 6.95 -20.62 1.80
C ILE A 49 5.80 -19.76 2.35
N PHE A 50 5.31 -20.06 3.55
CA PHE A 50 4.23 -19.28 4.19
C PHE A 50 4.63 -17.83 4.40
N LEU A 51 5.82 -17.59 4.96
CA LEU A 51 6.31 -16.26 5.26
C LEU A 51 6.53 -15.43 3.99
N SER A 52 7.12 -16.02 2.95
CA SER A 52 7.30 -15.37 1.64
C SER A 52 5.95 -15.07 0.95
N SER A 53 4.98 -15.99 1.07
CA SER A 53 3.63 -15.83 0.51
C SER A 53 2.87 -14.71 1.22
N ILE A 54 2.98 -14.61 2.53
CA ILE A 54 2.35 -13.53 3.30
C ILE A 54 2.93 -12.18 2.87
N ASN A 55 4.26 -12.02 2.79
CA ASN A 55 4.87 -10.76 2.36
C ASN A 55 4.41 -10.38 0.94
N THR A 56 4.57 -11.29 -0.02
CA THR A 56 4.14 -11.09 -1.41
C THR A 56 2.66 -10.75 -1.50
N GLY A 57 1.83 -11.41 -0.69
CA GLY A 57 0.38 -11.19 -0.63
C GLY A 57 0.01 -9.81 -0.11
N VAL A 58 0.65 -9.34 0.96
CA VAL A 58 0.40 -7.99 1.49
C VAL A 58 0.86 -6.91 0.50
N ILE A 59 2.00 -7.10 -0.18
CA ILE A 59 2.43 -6.18 -1.25
C ILE A 59 1.39 -6.17 -2.38
N GLY A 60 0.93 -7.34 -2.84
CA GLY A 60 -0.10 -7.44 -3.87
C GLY A 60 -1.39 -6.74 -3.49
N LEU A 61 -1.83 -6.88 -2.24
CA LEU A 61 -3.01 -6.18 -1.70
C LEU A 61 -2.80 -4.67 -1.66
N ALA A 62 -1.64 -4.17 -1.23
CA ALA A 62 -1.35 -2.73 -1.21
C ALA A 62 -1.39 -2.12 -2.63
N VAL A 63 -0.80 -2.82 -3.61
CA VAL A 63 -0.82 -2.42 -5.02
C VAL A 63 -2.25 -2.46 -5.59
N PHE A 64 -3.04 -3.46 -5.22
CA PHE A 64 -4.46 -3.55 -5.60
C PHE A 64 -5.29 -2.41 -5.01
N GLU A 65 -5.12 -2.09 -3.72
CA GLU A 65 -5.78 -0.95 -3.08
C GLU A 65 -5.44 0.37 -3.79
N LEU A 66 -4.17 0.59 -4.15
CA LEU A 66 -3.75 1.75 -4.94
C LEU A 66 -4.47 1.82 -6.29
N ALA A 67 -4.57 0.70 -7.01
CA ALA A 67 -5.28 0.66 -8.29
C ALA A 67 -6.75 1.09 -8.14
N LEU A 68 -7.44 0.59 -7.10
CA LEU A 68 -8.82 0.96 -6.80
C LEU A 68 -8.96 2.43 -6.40
N VAL A 69 -8.02 2.95 -5.61
CA VAL A 69 -7.98 4.35 -5.21
C VAL A 69 -7.86 5.27 -6.41
N ILE A 70 -6.91 4.98 -7.32
CA ILE A 70 -6.72 5.74 -8.56
C ILE A 70 -8.02 5.69 -9.37
N ASN A 71 -8.58 4.50 -9.60
CA ASN A 71 -9.82 4.38 -10.36
C ASN A 71 -10.97 5.20 -9.75
N LYS A 72 -11.09 5.23 -8.42
CA LYS A 72 -12.12 5.98 -7.69
C LYS A 72 -11.89 7.50 -7.78
N GLU A 73 -10.68 7.99 -7.55
CA GLU A 73 -10.29 9.41 -7.66
C GLU A 73 -10.69 9.98 -9.03
N TYR A 74 -10.41 9.25 -10.11
CA TYR A 74 -10.68 9.75 -11.45
C TYR A 74 -12.11 9.45 -11.94
N SER A 75 -12.80 8.46 -11.38
CA SER A 75 -14.21 8.19 -11.67
C SER A 75 -15.16 9.11 -10.90
N SER A 76 -14.78 9.59 -9.71
CA SER A 76 -15.59 10.52 -8.91
C SER A 76 -15.75 11.89 -9.56
N ASN A 77 -14.87 12.23 -10.51
CA ASN A 77 -14.97 13.45 -11.31
C ASN A 77 -16.10 13.39 -12.38
N LYS A 78 -16.96 12.36 -12.37
CA LYS A 78 -18.07 12.18 -13.33
C LYS A 78 -19.44 12.62 -12.84
N GLU A 79 -19.69 12.90 -11.56
CA GLU A 79 -21.08 13.11 -11.10
C GLU A 79 -21.44 14.45 -10.49
N ASP A 80 -20.53 15.28 -9.97
CA ASP A 80 -20.97 16.55 -9.36
C ASP A 80 -20.71 17.77 -10.24
N LYS A 81 -21.74 18.09 -11.04
CA LYS A 81 -22.14 19.48 -11.27
C LYS A 81 -22.52 20.08 -9.90
N GLN A 82 -21.60 20.76 -9.22
CA GLN A 82 -21.90 22.00 -8.51
C GLN A 82 -20.60 22.71 -8.13
N GLU A 83 -20.61 24.00 -8.40
CA GLU A 83 -19.51 24.94 -8.33
C GLU A 83 -19.02 25.11 -6.87
N ASP A 84 -17.73 25.41 -6.71
CA ASP A 84 -17.07 25.90 -5.48
C ASP A 84 -16.79 24.92 -4.32
N LYS A 85 -15.86 23.95 -4.49
CA LYS A 85 -15.03 23.40 -3.38
C LYS A 85 -13.82 22.53 -3.80
N GLN A 86 -13.15 22.86 -4.90
CA GLN A 86 -12.13 22.01 -5.54
C GLN A 86 -10.87 21.70 -4.68
N GLU A 87 -10.57 22.48 -3.65
CA GLU A 87 -9.31 22.35 -2.90
C GLU A 87 -9.41 21.44 -1.66
N ASP A 88 -10.59 21.33 -1.05
CA ASP A 88 -10.80 20.52 0.18
C ASP A 88 -10.92 19.01 -0.15
N ASP A 89 -11.35 18.68 -1.37
CA ASP A 89 -11.59 17.31 -1.82
C ASP A 89 -10.30 16.51 -2.04
N THR A 90 -9.20 17.16 -2.42
CA THR A 90 -7.91 16.48 -2.60
C THR A 90 -7.34 16.04 -1.24
N ILE A 91 -7.40 16.92 -0.24
CA ILE A 91 -6.95 16.60 1.12
C ILE A 91 -7.87 15.56 1.75
N ALA A 92 -9.19 15.67 1.55
CA ALA A 92 -10.16 14.68 2.05
C ALA A 92 -9.98 13.29 1.43
N THR A 93 -9.67 13.23 0.13
CA THR A 93 -9.46 11.94 -0.55
C THR A 93 -8.14 11.31 -0.13
N LEU A 94 -7.06 12.09 -0.05
CA LEU A 94 -5.78 11.65 0.50
C LEU A 94 -5.91 11.10 1.93
N ARG A 95 -6.72 11.72 2.81
CA ARG A 95 -6.97 11.21 4.18
C ARG A 95 -7.72 9.88 4.22
N ARG A 96 -8.51 9.54 3.20
CA ARG A 96 -9.24 8.26 3.15
C ARG A 96 -8.38 7.13 2.59
N THR A 97 -7.40 7.45 1.77
CA THR A 97 -6.67 6.47 0.95
C THR A 97 -5.25 6.22 1.47
N MET A 98 -4.54 7.27 1.89
CA MET A 98 -3.20 7.15 2.46
C MET A 98 -3.15 6.23 3.69
N PRO A 99 -4.12 6.24 4.63
CA PRO A 99 -4.03 5.38 5.81
C PRO A 99 -4.19 3.90 5.49
N ARG A 100 -5.00 3.57 4.48
CA ARG A 100 -5.17 2.17 4.02
C ARG A 100 -3.90 1.67 3.35
N PHE A 101 -3.35 2.46 2.43
CA PHE A 101 -2.11 2.12 1.74
C PHE A 101 -0.91 2.04 2.68
N ILE A 102 -0.67 3.05 3.51
CA ILE A 102 0.47 3.05 4.44
C ILE A 102 0.26 1.98 5.53
N GLY A 103 -0.99 1.73 5.94
CA GLY A 103 -1.33 0.65 6.86
C GLY A 103 -0.94 -0.73 6.33
N THR A 104 -1.29 -1.05 5.08
CA THR A 104 -0.90 -2.33 4.45
C THR A 104 0.62 -2.46 4.30
N VAL A 105 1.31 -1.39 3.91
CA VAL A 105 2.78 -1.37 3.85
C VAL A 105 3.41 -1.56 5.24
N CYS A 106 2.88 -0.94 6.29
CA CYS A 106 3.37 -1.12 7.65
C CYS A 106 3.13 -2.53 8.18
N VAL A 107 2.03 -3.17 7.81
CA VAL A 107 1.77 -4.59 8.13
C VAL A 107 2.82 -5.48 7.45
N ALA A 108 3.13 -5.24 6.16
CA ALA A 108 4.18 -5.98 5.45
C ALA A 108 5.56 -5.81 6.11
N LEU A 109 5.95 -4.57 6.42
CA LEU A 109 7.23 -4.27 7.05
C LEU A 109 7.35 -4.88 8.46
N SER A 110 6.26 -4.85 9.24
CA SER A 110 6.23 -5.49 10.56
C SER A 110 6.41 -7.01 10.46
N LEU A 111 5.75 -7.64 9.48
CA LEU A 111 5.88 -9.07 9.23
C LEU A 111 7.31 -9.42 8.80
N GLU A 112 7.90 -8.65 7.88
CA GLU A 112 9.29 -8.82 7.46
C GLU A 112 10.25 -8.74 8.66
N GLY A 113 10.06 -7.73 9.52
CA GLY A 113 10.82 -7.58 10.77
C GLY A 113 10.69 -8.78 11.70
N LEU A 114 9.47 -9.27 11.93
CA LEU A 114 9.21 -10.43 12.79
C LEU A 114 9.82 -11.72 12.24
N ILE A 115 9.72 -11.95 10.93
CA ILE A 115 10.34 -13.09 10.24
C ILE A 115 11.84 -13.08 10.43
N MET A 116 12.47 -11.91 10.28
CA MET A 116 13.91 -11.75 10.50
C MET A 116 14.29 -11.99 11.97
N VAL A 117 13.49 -11.54 12.95
CA VAL A 117 13.73 -11.86 14.38
C VAL A 117 13.74 -13.37 14.60
N ILE A 118 12.73 -14.08 14.09
CA ILE A 118 12.61 -15.54 14.26
C ILE A 118 13.80 -16.25 13.61
N LYS A 119 14.14 -15.89 12.37
CA LYS A 119 15.24 -16.50 11.62
C LYS A 119 16.60 -16.27 12.29
N TYR A 120 16.88 -15.03 12.73
CA TYR A 120 18.15 -14.73 13.40
C TYR A 120 18.22 -15.32 14.81
N SER A 121 17.09 -15.45 15.51
CA SER A 121 17.02 -16.10 16.81
C SER A 121 17.31 -17.60 16.75
N GLN A 122 16.93 -18.27 15.66
CA GLN A 122 17.15 -19.72 15.50
C GLN A 122 18.55 -20.09 15.01
N LEU A 123 19.24 -19.18 14.32
CA LEU A 123 20.58 -19.41 13.77
C LEU A 123 21.73 -19.08 14.75
N ASP A 124 21.43 -18.74 16.01
CA ASP A 124 22.40 -18.30 17.04
C ASP A 124 23.25 -17.08 16.62
N LEU A 125 22.85 -16.37 15.55
CA LEU A 125 23.42 -15.10 15.06
C LEU A 125 22.86 -13.90 15.87
N ALA A 126 22.77 -14.04 17.19
CA ALA A 126 22.19 -13.05 18.09
C ALA A 126 22.87 -11.67 18.01
N GLY A 127 24.09 -11.60 17.46
CA GLY A 127 24.83 -10.35 17.25
C GLY A 127 24.30 -9.43 16.15
N ASN A 128 23.46 -9.90 15.21
CA ASN A 128 22.96 -9.08 14.08
C ASN A 128 21.48 -8.65 14.19
N LEU A 129 20.92 -8.65 15.41
CA LEU A 129 19.51 -8.27 15.66
C LEU A 129 19.19 -6.80 15.34
N TYR A 130 20.18 -5.97 15.00
CA TYR A 130 19.97 -4.56 14.67
C TYR A 130 19.03 -4.36 13.46
N TYR A 131 19.09 -5.25 12.46
CA TYR A 131 18.22 -5.18 11.29
C TYR A 131 16.72 -5.30 11.63
N PRO A 132 16.26 -6.38 12.28
CA PRO A 132 14.86 -6.49 12.66
C PRO A 132 14.38 -5.35 13.56
N VAL A 133 15.21 -4.93 14.52
CA VAL A 133 14.89 -3.81 15.42
C VAL A 133 14.74 -2.49 14.64
N ALA A 134 15.61 -2.24 13.66
CA ALA A 134 15.51 -1.06 12.80
C ALA A 134 14.23 -1.07 11.95
N VAL A 135 13.85 -2.23 11.39
CA VAL A 135 12.63 -2.38 10.58
C VAL A 135 11.36 -2.15 11.42
N ILE A 136 11.29 -2.74 12.61
CA ILE A 136 10.17 -2.55 13.53
C ILE A 136 10.10 -1.09 14.00
N SER A 137 11.25 -0.48 14.34
CA SER A 137 11.31 0.92 14.78
C SER A 137 10.89 1.89 13.67
N CYS A 138 11.34 1.66 12.43
CA CYS A 138 10.92 2.43 11.26
C CYS A 138 9.41 2.33 11.03
N THR A 139 8.86 1.13 11.19
CA THR A 139 7.42 0.91 11.04
C THR A 139 6.61 1.64 12.11
N ALA A 140 7.06 1.61 13.36
CA ALA A 140 6.43 2.37 14.45
C ALA A 140 6.49 3.89 14.21
N LEU A 141 7.61 4.39 13.69
CA LEU A 141 7.77 5.81 13.32
C LEU A 141 6.86 6.20 12.15
N LEU A 142 6.76 5.37 11.10
CA LEU A 142 5.87 5.61 9.96
C LEU A 142 4.39 5.65 10.39
N LEU A 143 3.96 4.70 11.22
CA LEU A 143 2.60 4.69 11.76
C LEU A 143 2.33 5.91 12.65
N SER A 144 3.30 6.30 13.47
CA SER A 144 3.20 7.49 14.31
C SER A 144 3.11 8.78 13.48
N ALA A 145 3.94 8.91 12.44
CA ALA A 145 3.92 10.04 11.52
C ALA A 145 2.60 10.13 10.73
N LEU A 146 2.09 8.99 10.27
CA LEU A 146 0.77 8.92 9.63
C LEU A 146 -0.36 9.31 10.60
N GLY A 147 -0.34 8.79 11.82
CA GLY A 147 -1.33 9.13 12.85
C GLY A 147 -1.31 10.63 13.19
N LEU A 148 -0.11 11.20 13.31
CA LEU A 148 0.09 12.63 13.53
C LEU A 148 -0.42 13.46 12.34
N PHE A 149 -0.10 13.06 11.11
CA PHE A 149 -0.61 13.69 9.89
C PHE A 149 -2.15 13.70 9.89
N LEU A 150 -2.80 12.55 10.13
CA LEU A 150 -4.26 12.48 10.18
C LEU A 150 -4.85 13.37 11.27
N TYR A 151 -4.23 13.40 12.46
CA TYR A 151 -4.67 14.24 13.57
C TYR A 151 -4.58 15.74 13.23
N LEU A 152 -3.43 16.20 12.71
CA LEU A 152 -3.22 17.62 12.34
C LEU A 152 -4.20 18.04 11.25
N THR A 153 -4.34 17.20 10.22
CA THR A 153 -5.19 17.55 9.09
C THR A 153 -6.66 17.52 9.52
N SER A 154 -7.09 16.58 10.38
CA SER A 154 -8.46 16.54 10.94
C SER A 154 -8.87 17.82 11.68
N LYS A 155 -7.92 18.51 12.32
CA LYS A 155 -8.19 19.74 13.10
C LYS A 155 -8.44 20.97 12.22
N HIS A 156 -7.95 20.96 10.97
CA HIS A 156 -8.13 22.08 10.03
C HIS A 156 -9.58 22.22 9.55
N THR A 157 -10.35 21.12 9.49
CA THR A 157 -11.73 21.11 8.97
C THR A 157 -12.79 21.42 10.04
N ALA A 158 -12.41 21.50 11.32
CA ALA A 158 -13.35 21.74 12.44
C ALA A 158 -13.55 23.23 12.80
N HIS A 159 -12.91 24.14 12.06
CA HIS A 159 -12.91 25.59 12.33
C HIS A 159 -13.37 26.46 11.14
N SER A 160 -13.98 25.85 10.13
CA SER A 160 -14.68 26.50 8.99
C SER A 160 -16.15 26.09 9.04
#